data_AF-A0AAW9IZB7-F1
#
_entry.id   AF-A0AAW9IZB7-F1
#
_cell.length_a   1.000
_cell.length_b   1.000
_cell.length_c   1.000
_cell.angle_alpha   90.00
_cell.angle_beta   90.00
_cell.angle_gamma   90.00
#
_symmetry.space_group_name_H-M   'P 1'
#
loop_
_entity.id
_entity.type
_entity.pdbx_description
1 polymer ?
#
loop_
_entity_poly.entity_id
_entity_poly.type
_entity_poly.pdbx_seq_one_letter_code
_entity_poly.pdbx_strand_id
1 'polypeptide(L)'
;DENPSKDIQKEVFREQMKLAEMLNLPVVIHDRDAHGDTLEIIKEFPNVKGIVHCFSGSTEFAMECIKLGYYIGITGVVTFKNAKKIIEVVKHVPLEKLLVETDCPYMAPSPNRGNRNKSDYIA
;
A
#
# COMPACT_ATOMS: atom_id res chain seq x y z
N ASP A 1 20.89 13.61 3.16
CA ASP A 1 19.74 12.73 2.92
C ASP A 1 20.04 11.34 3.43
N GLU A 2 19.27 10.87 4.42
CA GLU A 2 19.49 9.62 5.17
C GLU A 2 18.83 8.39 4.52
N ASN A 3 18.27 8.51 3.31
CA ASN A 3 17.64 7.37 2.65
C ASN A 3 18.70 6.46 2.00
N PRO A 4 18.62 5.13 2.21
CA PRO A 4 19.49 4.18 1.52
C PRO A 4 19.30 4.25 -0.01
N SER A 5 20.32 3.83 -0.75
CA SER A 5 20.26 3.81 -2.22
C SER A 5 19.11 2.93 -2.73
N LYS A 6 18.66 3.20 -3.96
CA LYS A 6 17.62 2.40 -4.63
C LYS A 6 17.96 0.91 -4.64
N ASP A 7 19.22 0.56 -4.89
CA ASP A 7 19.66 -0.82 -4.96
C ASP A 7 19.56 -1.53 -3.61
N ILE A 8 19.93 -0.85 -2.51
CA ILE A 8 19.79 -1.38 -1.15
C ILE A 8 18.32 -1.59 -0.79
N GLN A 9 17.43 -0.63 -1.15
CA GLN A 9 16.00 -0.78 -0.90
C GLN A 9 15.42 -2.01 -1.64
N LYS A 10 15.80 -2.21 -2.91
CA LYS A 10 15.39 -3.38 -3.70
C LYS A 10 15.93 -4.69 -3.13
N GLU A 11 17.19 -4.72 -2.69
CA GLU A 11 17.81 -5.89 -2.09
C GLU A 11 17.09 -6.31 -0.81
N VAL A 12 16.92 -5.38 0.14
CA VAL A 12 16.25 -5.65 1.42
C VAL A 12 14.77 -6.03 1.22
N PHE A 13 14.10 -5.44 0.23
CA PHE A 13 12.75 -5.84 -0.11
C PHE A 13 12.70 -7.30 -0.58
N ARG A 14 13.57 -7.71 -1.51
CA ARG A 14 13.66 -9.12 -1.95
C ARG A 14 13.98 -10.08 -0.81
N GLU A 15 14.89 -9.73 0.10
CA GLU A 15 15.21 -10.58 1.24
C GLU A 15 14.02 -10.78 2.19
N GLN A 16 13.22 -9.73 2.44
CA GLN A 16 11.98 -9.87 3.23
C GLN A 16 10.91 -10.67 2.50
N MET A 17 10.82 -10.56 1.17
CA MET A 17 9.91 -11.38 0.37
C MET A 17 10.28 -12.87 0.42
N LYS A 18 11.58 -13.20 0.30
CA LYS A 18 12.09 -14.57 0.50
C LYS A 18 11.72 -15.12 1.88
N LEU A 19 11.92 -14.31 2.92
CA LEU A 19 11.57 -14.69 4.29
C LEU A 19 10.06 -14.94 4.45
N ALA A 20 9.22 -14.06 3.90
CA ALA A 20 7.77 -14.21 3.93
C ALA A 20 7.31 -15.49 3.20
N GLU A 21 7.92 -15.82 2.06
CA GLU A 21 7.65 -17.05 1.34
C GLU A 21 8.04 -18.29 2.17
N MET A 22 9.24 -18.29 2.75
CA MET A 22 9.73 -19.38 3.61
C MET A 22 8.83 -19.61 4.83
N LEU A 23 8.28 -18.53 5.41
CA LEU A 23 7.41 -18.60 6.58
C LEU A 23 5.93 -18.75 6.24
N ASN A 24 5.57 -18.70 4.95
CA ASN A 24 4.18 -18.66 4.48
C ASN A 24 3.34 -17.58 5.20
N LEU A 25 3.92 -16.38 5.34
CA LEU A 25 3.28 -15.22 5.97
C LEU A 25 2.97 -14.13 4.94
N PRO A 26 1.88 -13.37 5.11
CA PRO A 26 1.60 -12.23 4.25
C PRO A 26 2.53 -11.06 4.55
N VAL A 27 2.71 -10.17 3.56
CA VAL A 27 3.51 -8.95 3.69
C VAL A 27 2.65 -7.68 3.74
N VAL A 28 3.17 -6.65 4.40
CA VAL A 28 2.65 -5.28 4.38
C VAL A 28 3.65 -4.42 3.64
N ILE A 29 3.34 -4.04 2.40
CA ILE A 29 4.27 -3.33 1.52
C ILE A 29 3.99 -1.85 1.60
N HIS A 30 5.03 -1.08 1.89
CA HIS A 30 5.05 0.36 1.68
C HIS A 30 5.67 0.67 0.32
N ASP A 31 5.04 1.58 -0.42
CA ASP A 31 5.51 2.06 -1.70
C ASP A 31 5.18 3.56 -1.82
N ARG A 32 6.15 4.33 -2.32
CA ARG A 32 6.04 5.76 -2.59
C ARG A 32 6.92 6.08 -3.78
N ASP A 33 6.29 6.50 -4.88
CA ASP A 33 6.96 6.80 -6.16
C ASP A 33 7.84 5.65 -6.70
N ALA A 34 7.53 4.39 -6.34
CA ALA A 34 8.29 3.20 -6.72
C ALA A 34 7.42 2.07 -7.34
N HIS A 35 6.18 2.38 -7.76
CA HIS A 35 5.17 1.41 -8.22
C HIS A 35 5.71 0.34 -9.19
N GLY A 36 6.52 0.75 -10.18
CA GLY A 36 7.09 -0.16 -11.17
C GLY A 36 8.08 -1.15 -10.54
N ASP A 37 9.00 -0.66 -9.72
CA ASP A 37 9.98 -1.49 -9.01
C ASP A 37 9.27 -2.43 -8.01
N THR A 38 8.22 -1.94 -7.35
CA THR A 38 7.40 -2.74 -6.44
C THR A 38 6.69 -3.87 -7.18
N LEU A 39 6.08 -3.58 -8.34
CA LEU A 39 5.41 -4.60 -9.14
C LEU A 39 6.38 -5.66 -9.68
N GLU A 40 7.56 -5.23 -10.12
CA GLU A 40 8.63 -6.13 -10.57
C GLU A 40 9.01 -7.11 -9.46
N ILE A 41 9.30 -6.62 -8.25
CA ILE A 41 9.71 -7.47 -7.13
C ILE A 41 8.58 -8.39 -6.69
N ILE A 42 7.35 -7.91 -6.56
CA ILE A 42 6.21 -8.76 -6.17
C ILE A 42 6.03 -9.94 -7.15
N LYS A 43 6.24 -9.72 -8.46
CA LYS A 43 6.13 -10.77 -9.48
C LYS A 43 7.21 -11.86 -9.35
N GLU A 44 8.34 -11.57 -8.74
CA GLU A 44 9.40 -12.56 -8.46
C GLU A 44 8.96 -13.58 -7.40
N PHE A 45 7.96 -13.26 -6.56
CA PHE A 45 7.51 -14.07 -5.42
C PHE A 45 6.01 -14.42 -5.51
N PRO A 46 5.60 -15.29 -6.46
CA PRO A 46 4.18 -15.52 -6.78
C PRO A 46 3.36 -16.13 -5.64
N ASN A 47 4.01 -16.81 -4.68
CA ASN A 47 3.34 -17.41 -3.53
C ASN A 47 3.11 -16.43 -2.38
N VAL A 48 3.84 -15.31 -2.35
CA VAL A 48 3.70 -14.28 -1.32
C VAL A 48 2.52 -13.38 -1.65
N LYS A 49 1.58 -13.27 -0.71
CA LYS A 49 0.42 -12.37 -0.77
C LYS A 49 0.55 -11.30 0.30
N GLY A 50 -0.30 -10.27 0.25
CA GLY A 50 -0.21 -9.21 1.23
C GLY A 50 -1.11 -8.03 0.95
N ILE A 51 -0.74 -6.90 1.50
CA ILE A 51 -1.39 -5.61 1.30
C ILE A 51 -0.36 -4.61 0.78
N VAL A 52 -0.77 -3.78 -0.17
CA VAL A 52 -0.06 -2.52 -0.47
C VAL A 52 -0.66 -1.45 0.42
N HIS A 53 0.00 -1.20 1.55
CA HIS A 53 -0.41 -0.26 2.60
C HIS A 53 -0.31 1.18 2.11
N CYS A 54 -1.23 2.01 2.58
CA CYS A 54 -1.33 3.43 2.27
C CYS A 54 -1.24 3.68 0.75
N PHE A 55 -2.13 3.03 0.00
CA PHE A 55 -2.01 2.99 -1.45
C PHE A 55 -2.04 4.38 -2.08
N SER A 56 -1.03 4.69 -2.90
CA SER A 56 -0.89 5.98 -3.59
C SER A 56 -0.76 5.87 -5.11
N GLY A 57 -0.88 4.65 -5.66
CA GLY A 57 -0.72 4.38 -7.09
C GLY A 57 -1.97 4.66 -7.93
N SER A 58 -1.93 4.21 -9.19
CA SER A 58 -3.06 4.32 -10.12
C SER A 58 -3.97 3.09 -10.06
N THR A 59 -5.13 3.18 -10.70
CA THR A 59 -6.07 2.05 -10.84
C THR A 59 -5.41 0.87 -11.55
N GLU A 60 -4.60 1.12 -12.58
CA GLU A 60 -3.90 0.08 -13.33
C GLU A 60 -2.93 -0.69 -12.43
N PHE A 61 -2.14 0.01 -11.61
CA PHE A 61 -1.25 -0.63 -10.65
C PHE A 61 -2.02 -1.43 -9.59
N ALA A 62 -3.12 -0.88 -9.06
CA ALA A 62 -3.98 -1.59 -8.10
C ALA A 62 -4.49 -2.91 -8.68
N MET A 63 -4.97 -2.90 -9.93
CA MET A 63 -5.49 -4.09 -10.60
C MET A 63 -4.39 -5.14 -10.84
N GLU A 64 -3.16 -4.73 -11.17
CA GLU A 64 -2.03 -5.65 -11.27
C GLU A 64 -1.68 -6.28 -9.92
N CYS A 65 -1.66 -5.52 -8.83
CA CYS A 65 -1.48 -6.04 -7.48
C CYS A 65 -2.57 -7.06 -7.10
N ILE A 66 -3.84 -6.76 -7.41
CA ILE A 66 -4.97 -7.63 -7.11
C ILE A 66 -4.90 -8.95 -7.88
N LYS A 67 -4.50 -8.93 -9.16
CA LYS A 67 -4.28 -10.15 -9.95
C LYS A 67 -3.23 -11.06 -9.30
N LEU A 68 -2.22 -10.47 -8.65
CA LEU A 68 -1.18 -11.18 -7.92
C LEU A 68 -1.62 -11.59 -6.50
N GLY A 69 -2.86 -11.28 -6.10
CA GLY A 69 -3.47 -11.66 -4.84
C GLY A 69 -3.23 -10.70 -3.69
N TYR A 70 -2.84 -9.46 -3.97
CA TYR A 70 -2.67 -8.42 -2.96
C TYR A 70 -3.99 -7.66 -2.71
N TYR A 71 -4.09 -7.10 -1.51
CA TYR A 71 -5.13 -6.17 -1.09
C TYR A 71 -4.62 -4.73 -1.17
N ILE A 72 -5.55 -3.77 -1.25
CA ILE A 72 -5.26 -2.34 -1.35
C ILE A 72 -5.63 -1.65 -0.04
N GLY A 73 -4.64 -1.05 0.62
CA GLY A 73 -4.84 -0.28 1.85
C GLY A 73 -5.34 1.13 1.56
N ILE A 74 -6.47 1.48 2.17
CA ILE A 74 -7.13 2.78 2.04
C ILE A 74 -7.06 3.52 3.38
N THR A 75 -6.31 4.63 3.38
CA THR A 75 -6.21 5.54 4.53
C THR A 75 -7.26 6.64 4.50
N GLY A 76 -7.24 7.49 5.54
CA GLY A 76 -7.99 8.74 5.60
C GLY A 76 -7.75 9.70 4.42
N VAL A 77 -6.70 9.50 3.61
CA VAL A 77 -6.46 10.28 2.38
C VAL A 77 -7.65 10.24 1.42
N VAL A 78 -8.43 9.14 1.41
CA VAL A 78 -9.64 9.01 0.58
C VAL A 78 -10.67 10.12 0.85
N THR A 79 -10.65 10.70 2.06
CA THR A 79 -11.55 11.77 2.48
C THR A 79 -11.07 13.18 2.09
N PHE A 80 -9.90 13.32 1.45
CA PHE A 80 -9.37 14.63 1.10
C PHE A 80 -9.99 15.14 -0.21
N LYS A 81 -10.36 16.42 -0.25
CA LYS A 81 -11.01 17.06 -1.41
C LYS A 81 -10.24 16.90 -2.74
N ASN A 82 -8.92 16.80 -2.69
CA ASN A 82 -8.05 16.73 -3.86
C ASN A 82 -7.57 15.30 -4.19
N ALA A 83 -8.05 14.28 -3.48
CA ALA A 83 -7.57 12.90 -3.60
C ALA A 83 -8.16 12.15 -4.81
N LYS A 84 -8.11 12.76 -6.00
CA LYS A 84 -8.75 12.24 -7.22
C LYS A 84 -8.29 10.82 -7.57
N LYS A 85 -6.99 10.53 -7.40
CA LYS A 85 -6.40 9.22 -7.73
C LYS A 85 -6.98 8.09 -6.87
N ILE A 86 -6.92 8.22 -5.54
CA ILE A 86 -7.40 7.17 -4.64
C ILE A 86 -8.93 7.00 -4.71
N ILE A 87 -9.68 8.09 -4.95
CA ILE A 87 -11.12 8.01 -5.20
C ILE A 87 -11.40 7.17 -6.44
N GLU A 88 -10.61 7.32 -7.51
CA GLU A 88 -10.78 6.53 -8.72
C GLU A 88 -10.44 5.06 -8.50
N VAL A 89 -9.38 4.77 -7.75
CA VAL A 89 -9.00 3.40 -7.36
C VAL A 89 -10.14 2.72 -6.61
N VAL A 90 -10.68 3.36 -5.57
CA VAL A 90 -11.77 2.80 -4.73
C VAL A 90 -13.05 2.53 -5.53
N LYS A 91 -13.33 3.28 -6.61
CA LYS A 91 -14.49 3.03 -7.48
C LYS A 91 -14.35 1.78 -8.36
N HIS A 92 -13.12 1.38 -8.70
CA HIS A 92 -12.85 0.32 -9.67
C HIS A 92 -12.39 -0.98 -9.00
N VAL A 93 -11.75 -0.89 -7.84
CA VAL A 93 -11.28 -2.06 -7.10
C VAL A 93 -12.48 -2.76 -6.44
N PRO A 94 -12.60 -4.10 -6.56
CA PRO A 94 -13.64 -4.85 -5.85
C PRO A 94 -13.58 -4.63 -4.34
N LEU A 95 -14.74 -4.48 -3.70
CA LEU A 95 -14.83 -4.13 -2.28
C LEU A 95 -14.10 -5.16 -1.40
N GLU A 96 -14.15 -6.44 -1.76
CA GLU A 96 -13.47 -7.53 -1.07
C GLU A 96 -11.93 -7.49 -1.17
N LYS A 97 -11.38 -6.57 -1.97
CA LYS A 97 -9.93 -6.32 -2.10
C LYS A 97 -9.47 -5.03 -1.43
N LEU A 98 -10.37 -4.29 -0.79
CA LEU A 98 -10.06 -3.08 -0.04
C LEU A 98 -9.92 -3.40 1.45
N LEU A 99 -8.91 -2.81 2.08
CA LEU A 99 -8.73 -2.80 3.53
C LEU A 99 -8.66 -1.35 4.01
N VAL A 100 -9.26 -1.05 5.15
CA VAL A 100 -9.21 0.28 5.76
C VAL A 100 -8.06 0.37 6.76
N GLU A 101 -7.38 1.50 6.79
CA GLU A 101 -6.32 1.78 7.75
C GLU A 101 -6.26 3.26 8.12
N THR A 102 -5.53 3.62 9.16
CA THR A 102 -5.34 5.02 9.54
C THR A 102 -3.98 5.57 9.13
N ASP A 103 -2.96 4.72 9.15
CA ASP A 103 -1.55 5.14 9.16
C ASP A 103 -1.25 6.12 10.33
N CYS A 104 -1.93 5.97 11.47
CA CYS A 104 -1.70 6.85 12.61
C CYS A 104 -0.24 6.73 13.10
N PRO A 105 0.42 7.85 13.46
CA PRO A 105 -0.13 9.17 13.77
C PRO A 105 -0.32 10.13 12.58
N TYR A 106 -0.12 9.68 11.34
CA TYR A 106 -0.11 10.51 10.14
C TYR A 106 -1.46 10.55 9.42
N MET A 107 -1.64 11.50 8.49
CA MET A 107 -2.74 11.52 7.51
C MET A 107 -4.16 11.43 8.10
N ALA A 108 -4.44 12.19 9.15
CA ALA A 108 -5.79 12.26 9.73
C ALA A 108 -6.86 12.58 8.66
N PRO A 109 -7.97 11.79 8.59
CA PRO A 109 -9.07 12.01 7.64
C PRO A 109 -9.76 13.36 7.90
N SER A 110 -10.50 13.86 6.90
CA SER A 110 -11.48 14.93 7.09
C SER A 110 -12.58 14.46 8.05
N PRO A 111 -13.03 15.30 9.01
CA PRO A 111 -12.71 16.73 9.20
C PRO A 111 -11.45 17.00 10.04
N ASN A 112 -10.73 15.99 10.49
CA ASN A 112 -9.60 16.10 11.42
C ASN A 112 -8.23 16.41 10.76
N ARG A 113 -8.19 16.81 9.48
CA ARG A 113 -6.92 17.07 8.77
C ARG A 113 -6.06 18.09 9.51
N GLY A 114 -4.76 17.83 9.57
CA GLY A 114 -3.78 18.68 10.28
C GLY A 114 -3.59 18.34 11.76
N ASN A 115 -4.47 17.52 12.33
CA ASN A 115 -4.29 16.97 13.68
C ASN A 115 -3.53 15.65 13.64
N ARG A 116 -3.02 15.22 14.81
CA ARG A 116 -2.49 13.86 15.00
C ARG A 116 -3.61 12.84 14.71
N ASN A 117 -3.32 11.88 13.85
CA ASN A 117 -4.25 10.80 13.55
C ASN A 117 -4.25 9.74 14.66
N LYS A 118 -5.32 8.93 14.70
CA LYS A 118 -5.59 7.94 15.74
C LYS A 118 -6.38 6.77 15.14
N SER A 119 -6.27 5.59 15.75
CA SER A 119 -6.97 4.38 15.28
C SER A 119 -8.50 4.51 15.33
N ASP A 120 -9.05 5.29 16.26
CA ASP A 120 -10.49 5.51 16.43
C ASP A 120 -11.12 6.40 15.34
N TYR A 121 -10.32 6.90 14.39
CA TYR A 121 -10.84 7.61 13.23
C TYR A 121 -11.27 6.67 12.08
N ILE A 122 -11.14 5.35 12.25
CA ILE A 122 -11.89 4.36 11.48
C ILE A 122 -13.30 4.31 12.08
N ALA A 123 -14.29 4.88 11.39
CA ALA A 123 -15.70 4.88 11.79
C ALA A 123 -16.56 4.19 10.74
#